data_AF-X1CA36-F1
#
_entry.id   AF-X1CA36-F1
#
_cell.length_a   1.000
_cell.length_b   1.000
_cell.length_c   1.000
_cell.angle_alpha   90.00
_cell.angle_beta   90.00
_cell.angle_gamma   90.00
#
_symmetry.space_group_name_H-M   'P 1'
#
loop_
_entity.id
_entity.type
_entity.pdbx_description
1 polymer ?
#
loop_
_entity_poly.entity_id
_entity_poly.type
_entity_poly.pdbx_seq_one_letter_code
_entity_poly.pdbx_strand_id
1 'polypeptide(L)'
;DNPAIYKNIADGYIRMGEEAKSIEILEEAKEIFPYNSSIYSQLGYLYHEQEEEEKAIGLWRQALEISPEFLHLRDYIDFISEKEEVAEVDARELIVKAPSAEEYPDASAAILLDETRRIIHLDGTSSTTYHKIIKLFNRRGIEKFGEIFITYNAWGERITIKKARTFKLDGTIIDATSIKDIFPLEGYRLYSNISQKVISMPALEEGVTI
;
A
#
# COMPACT_ATOMS: atom_id res chain seq x y z
N ASP A 1 -29.15 19.57 13.08
CA ASP A 1 -28.63 18.29 13.61
C ASP A 1 -27.13 18.18 13.38
N ASN A 2 -26.42 17.50 14.28
CA ASN A 2 -24.95 17.33 14.21
C ASN A 2 -24.62 15.83 14.08
N PRO A 3 -23.95 15.39 13.00
CA PRO A 3 -23.64 13.97 12.79
C PRO A 3 -22.78 13.38 13.91
N ALA A 4 -21.97 14.21 14.59
CA ALA A 4 -21.18 13.76 15.73
C ALA A 4 -22.04 13.28 16.91
N ILE A 5 -23.26 13.80 17.08
CA ILE A 5 -24.17 13.38 18.16
C ILE A 5 -24.63 11.94 17.90
N TYR A 6 -25.06 11.63 16.68
CA TYR A 6 -25.48 10.29 16.28
C TYR A 6 -24.36 9.28 16.44
N LYS A 7 -23.15 9.63 16.01
CA LYS A 7 -21.96 8.80 16.22
C LYS A 7 -21.69 8.53 17.71
N ASN A 8 -21.76 9.56 18.55
CA ASN A 8 -21.52 9.41 19.99
C ASN A 8 -22.58 8.51 20.67
N ILE A 9 -23.83 8.58 20.20
CA ILE A 9 -24.91 7.69 20.66
C ILE A 9 -24.65 6.25 20.22
N ALA A 10 -24.31 6.05 18.94
CA ALA A 10 -23.93 4.76 18.38
C ALA A 10 -22.76 4.12 19.15
N ASP A 11 -21.67 4.87 19.36
CA ASP A 11 -20.52 4.44 20.17
C ASP A 11 -20.92 4.11 21.63
N GLY A 12 -21.90 4.83 22.17
CA GLY A 12 -22.52 4.52 23.47
C GLY A 12 -23.16 3.14 23.49
N TYR A 13 -23.99 2.83 22.49
CA TYR A 13 -24.63 1.54 22.34
C TYR A 13 -23.63 0.40 22.09
N ILE A 14 -22.58 0.64 21.28
CA ILE A 14 -21.49 -0.33 21.08
C ILE A 14 -20.84 -0.69 22.41
N ARG A 15 -20.50 0.31 23.24
CA ARG A 15 -19.92 0.07 24.58
C ARG A 15 -20.84 -0.68 25.53
N MET A 16 -22.14 -0.63 25.30
CA MET A 16 -23.15 -1.39 26.06
C MET A 16 -23.38 -2.80 25.50
N GLY A 17 -22.74 -3.18 24.40
CA GLY A 17 -22.98 -4.44 23.68
C GLY A 17 -24.31 -4.45 22.92
N GLU A 18 -24.95 -3.29 22.73
CA GLU A 18 -26.24 -3.14 22.04
C GLU A 18 -26.03 -2.75 20.57
N GLU A 19 -25.30 -3.58 19.83
CA GLU A 19 -24.86 -3.28 18.46
C GLU A 19 -26.01 -3.02 17.48
N ALA A 20 -27.12 -3.76 17.60
CA ALA A 20 -28.30 -3.56 16.77
C ALA A 20 -28.89 -2.14 16.87
N LYS A 21 -28.89 -1.57 18.08
CA LYS A 21 -29.34 -0.18 18.29
C LYS A 21 -28.33 0.82 17.74
N SER A 22 -27.03 0.50 17.81
CA SER A 22 -25.99 1.33 17.18
C SER A 22 -26.22 1.45 15.68
N ILE A 23 -26.49 0.32 15.00
CA ILE A 23 -26.79 0.29 13.56
C ILE A 23 -28.04 1.12 13.26
N GLU A 24 -29.13 0.95 14.03
CA GLU A 24 -30.37 1.72 13.84
C GLU A 24 -30.12 3.23 13.88
N ILE A 25 -29.36 3.70 14.88
CA ILE A 25 -29.01 5.11 15.03
C ILE A 25 -28.16 5.62 13.87
N LEU A 26 -27.21 4.82 13.39
CA LEU A 26 -26.35 5.21 12.27
C LEU A 26 -27.07 5.16 10.91
N GLU A 27 -28.02 4.24 10.72
CA GLU A 27 -28.90 4.21 9.56
C GLU A 27 -29.80 5.46 9.51
N GLU A 28 -30.38 5.88 10.63
CA GLU A 28 -31.09 7.17 10.72
C GLU A 28 -30.15 8.34 10.38
N ALA A 29 -28.94 8.32 10.93
CA ALA A 29 -27.95 9.37 10.68
C ALA A 29 -27.55 9.44 9.20
N LYS A 30 -27.47 8.30 8.50
CA LYS A 30 -27.16 8.22 7.07
C LYS A 30 -28.22 8.93 6.22
N GLU A 31 -29.49 8.80 6.56
CA GLU A 31 -30.60 9.50 5.88
C GLU A 31 -30.57 11.01 6.11
N ILE A 32 -30.20 11.45 7.32
CA ILE A 32 -30.12 12.88 7.67
C ILE A 32 -28.84 13.52 7.10
N PHE A 33 -27.75 12.77 7.02
CA PHE A 33 -26.42 13.24 6.62
C PHE A 33 -25.80 12.37 5.50
N PRO A 34 -26.38 12.38 4.28
CA PRO A 34 -25.97 11.48 3.19
C PRO A 34 -24.56 11.74 2.65
N TYR A 35 -23.93 12.87 3.02
CA TYR A 35 -22.57 13.23 2.60
C TYR A 35 -21.57 13.21 3.76
N ASN A 36 -21.86 12.44 4.82
CA ASN A 36 -20.94 12.27 5.93
C ASN A 36 -20.25 10.90 5.86
N SER A 37 -19.06 10.86 5.28
CA SER A 37 -18.23 9.66 5.12
C SER A 37 -18.02 8.87 6.42
N SER A 38 -17.93 9.55 7.55
CA SER A 38 -17.71 8.90 8.83
C SER A 38 -18.89 8.05 9.31
N ILE A 39 -20.13 8.36 8.91
CA ILE A 39 -21.31 7.54 9.25
C ILE A 39 -21.26 6.23 8.47
N TYR A 40 -21.03 6.29 7.16
CA TYR A 40 -20.83 5.11 6.31
C TYR A 40 -19.67 4.25 6.80
N SER A 41 -18.56 4.88 7.20
CA SER A 41 -17.40 4.19 7.78
C SER A 41 -17.76 3.38 9.02
N GLN A 42 -18.46 3.98 9.98
CA GLN A 42 -18.87 3.32 11.22
C GLN A 42 -19.88 2.19 10.97
N LEU A 43 -20.86 2.40 10.09
CA LEU A 43 -21.78 1.32 9.67
C LEU A 43 -21.01 0.15 9.07
N GLY A 44 -20.05 0.42 8.17
CA GLY A 44 -19.25 -0.62 7.55
C GLY A 44 -18.48 -1.45 8.58
N TYR A 45 -17.92 -0.82 9.61
CA TYR A 45 -17.27 -1.56 10.71
C TYR A 45 -18.23 -2.47 11.46
N LEU A 46 -19.44 -2.00 11.79
CA LEU A 46 -20.43 -2.84 12.48
C LEU A 46 -20.86 -4.03 11.62
N TYR A 47 -21.11 -3.83 10.33
CA TYR A 47 -21.44 -4.94 9.44
C TYR A 47 -20.29 -5.93 9.24
N HIS A 48 -19.04 -5.46 9.28
CA HIS A 48 -17.87 -6.35 9.23
C HIS A 48 -17.78 -7.24 10.48
N GLU A 49 -18.00 -6.67 11.68
CA GLU A 49 -18.03 -7.46 12.93
C GLU A 49 -19.14 -8.52 12.94
N GLN A 50 -20.19 -8.32 12.13
CA GLN A 50 -21.27 -9.30 11.91
C GLN A 50 -20.98 -10.31 10.79
N GLU A 51 -19.75 -10.36 10.29
CA GLU A 51 -19.33 -11.20 9.15
C GLU A 51 -20.08 -10.88 7.83
N GLU A 52 -20.77 -9.73 7.75
CA GLU A 52 -21.47 -9.27 6.55
C GLU A 52 -20.54 -8.44 5.64
N GLU A 53 -19.45 -9.07 5.20
CA GLU A 53 -18.32 -8.44 4.50
C GLU A 53 -18.73 -7.64 3.25
N GLU A 54 -19.61 -8.19 2.41
CA GLU A 54 -20.05 -7.51 1.17
C GLU A 54 -20.73 -6.17 1.46
N LYS A 55 -21.53 -6.10 2.53
CA LYS A 55 -22.21 -4.85 2.95
C LYS A 55 -21.20 -3.88 3.55
N ALA A 56 -20.27 -4.37 4.36
CA ALA A 56 -19.21 -3.56 4.93
C ALA A 56 -18.38 -2.87 3.84
N ILE A 57 -17.90 -3.63 2.85
CA ILE A 57 -17.16 -3.12 1.69
C ILE A 57 -18.00 -2.11 0.91
N GLY A 58 -19.29 -2.37 0.70
CA GLY A 58 -20.20 -1.43 0.04
C GLY A 58 -20.26 -0.07 0.75
N LEU A 59 -20.43 -0.08 2.07
CA LEU A 59 -20.49 1.14 2.88
C LEU A 59 -19.14 1.87 2.93
N TRP A 60 -18.03 1.16 3.04
CA TRP A 60 -16.70 1.79 3.00
C TRP A 60 -16.39 2.39 1.63
N ARG A 61 -16.83 1.77 0.53
CA ARG A 61 -16.72 2.37 -0.81
C ARG A 61 -17.51 3.68 -0.90
N GLN A 62 -18.73 3.73 -0.36
CA GLN A 62 -19.50 4.98 -0.27
C GLN A 62 -18.80 6.03 0.60
N ALA A 63 -18.19 5.62 1.72
CA ALA A 63 -17.40 6.51 2.56
C ALA A 63 -16.22 7.13 1.79
N LEU A 64 -15.51 6.32 0.98
CA LEU A 64 -14.39 6.73 0.14
C LEU A 64 -14.82 7.62 -1.04
N GLU A 65 -16.00 7.39 -1.61
CA GLU A 65 -16.57 8.29 -2.64
C GLU A 65 -16.86 9.69 -2.10
N ILE A 66 -17.29 9.79 -0.83
CA ILE A 66 -17.54 11.07 -0.15
C ILE A 66 -16.22 11.72 0.28
N SER A 67 -15.32 10.93 0.87
CA SER A 67 -14.05 11.36 1.44
C SER A 67 -12.92 10.39 1.06
N PRO A 68 -12.20 10.65 -0.03
CA PRO A 68 -11.14 9.77 -0.53
C PRO A 68 -9.92 9.67 0.42
N GLU A 69 -9.80 10.60 1.37
CA GLU A 69 -8.71 10.68 2.34
C GLU A 69 -8.74 9.59 3.43
N PHE A 70 -9.81 8.80 3.52
CA PHE A 70 -9.95 7.69 4.46
C PHE A 70 -9.11 6.47 4.02
N LEU A 71 -7.80 6.68 3.85
CA LEU A 71 -6.86 5.67 3.33
C LEU A 71 -6.87 4.36 4.11
N HIS A 72 -7.19 4.39 5.40
CA HIS A 72 -7.31 3.19 6.22
C HIS A 72 -8.49 2.30 5.80
N LEU A 73 -9.60 2.86 5.31
CA LEU A 73 -10.71 2.07 4.75
C LEU A 73 -10.29 1.39 3.46
N ARG A 74 -9.51 2.10 2.63
CA ARG A 74 -8.92 1.49 1.43
C ARG A 74 -7.96 0.36 1.80
N ASP A 75 -7.07 0.57 2.76
CA ASP A 75 -6.17 -0.50 3.24
C ASP A 75 -6.94 -1.72 3.72
N TYR A 76 -8.09 -1.49 4.38
CA TYR A 76 -8.94 -2.55 4.87
C TYR A 76 -9.62 -3.33 3.74
N ILE A 77 -10.23 -2.61 2.78
CA ILE A 77 -10.81 -3.22 1.58
C ILE A 77 -9.75 -4.00 0.80
N ASP A 78 -8.57 -3.42 0.60
CA ASP A 78 -7.44 -4.05 -0.09
C ASP A 78 -6.97 -5.29 0.68
N PHE A 79 -6.86 -5.25 2.01
CA PHE A 79 -6.49 -6.41 2.82
C PHE A 79 -7.51 -7.56 2.70
N ILE A 80 -8.80 -7.24 2.72
CA ILE A 80 -9.88 -8.23 2.55
C ILE A 80 -9.85 -8.79 1.12
N SER A 81 -9.65 -7.95 0.11
CA SER A 81 -9.63 -8.35 -1.31
C SER A 81 -8.34 -9.10 -1.68
N GLU A 82 -7.20 -8.77 -1.08
CA GLU A 82 -5.90 -9.42 -1.31
C GLU A 82 -5.87 -10.86 -0.78
N LYS A 83 -6.74 -11.22 0.18
CA LYS A 83 -6.98 -12.65 0.51
C LYS A 83 -7.45 -13.45 -0.69
N GLU A 84 -8.02 -12.81 -1.71
CA GLU A 84 -8.63 -13.48 -2.86
C GLU A 84 -7.78 -13.44 -4.16
N GLU A 85 -6.86 -12.47 -4.37
CA GLU A 85 -6.43 -12.17 -5.77
C GLU A 85 -4.94 -11.92 -6.10
N VAL A 86 -3.96 -12.12 -5.22
CA VAL A 86 -2.54 -11.98 -5.63
C VAL A 86 -1.76 -13.27 -5.42
N ALA A 87 -1.68 -14.09 -6.47
CA ALA A 87 -0.62 -15.07 -6.61
C ALA A 87 0.72 -14.33 -6.59
N GLU A 88 1.43 -14.41 -5.46
CA GLU A 88 2.75 -13.85 -5.33
C GLU A 88 3.67 -14.47 -6.40
N VAL A 89 4.26 -13.64 -7.27
CA VAL A 89 5.27 -14.13 -8.22
C VAL A 89 6.45 -14.62 -7.40
N ASP A 90 6.71 -15.93 -7.41
CA ASP A 90 7.85 -16.48 -6.69
C ASP A 90 9.16 -16.07 -7.39
N ALA A 91 9.86 -15.12 -6.78
CA ALA A 91 11.14 -14.64 -7.26
C ALA A 91 12.16 -15.77 -7.49
N ARG A 92 12.05 -16.90 -6.76
CA ARG A 92 12.96 -18.05 -6.90
C ARG A 92 12.87 -18.67 -8.29
N GLU A 93 11.68 -18.79 -8.87
CA GLU A 93 11.53 -19.35 -10.21
C GLU A 93 12.21 -18.48 -11.27
N LEU A 94 12.09 -17.16 -11.12
CA LEU A 94 12.74 -16.20 -12.01
C LEU A 94 14.25 -16.19 -11.82
N ILE A 95 14.73 -16.33 -10.58
CA ILE A 95 16.16 -16.41 -10.26
C ILE A 95 16.80 -17.66 -10.90
N VAL A 96 16.11 -18.80 -10.89
CA VAL A 96 16.61 -20.05 -11.53
C VAL A 96 16.74 -19.90 -13.05
N LYS A 97 15.83 -19.15 -13.67
CA LYS A 97 15.83 -18.88 -15.13
C LYS A 97 16.68 -17.66 -15.50
N ALA A 98 17.30 -16.99 -14.52
CA ALA A 98 18.01 -15.75 -14.75
C ALA A 98 19.28 -15.99 -15.59
N PRO A 99 19.59 -15.11 -16.56
CA PRO A 99 20.82 -15.21 -17.31
C PRO A 99 22.06 -14.99 -16.42
N SER A 100 23.17 -15.57 -16.83
CA SER A 100 24.47 -15.33 -16.21
C SER A 100 25.11 -14.04 -16.72
N ALA A 101 26.05 -13.50 -15.95
CA ALA A 101 26.84 -12.34 -16.37
C ALA A 101 27.75 -12.66 -17.58
N GLU A 102 28.14 -13.93 -17.75
CA GLU A 102 28.99 -14.39 -18.86
C GLU A 102 28.27 -14.34 -20.21
N GLU A 103 26.95 -14.59 -20.21
CA GLU A 103 26.10 -14.46 -21.40
C GLU A 103 25.94 -13.00 -21.85
N TYR A 104 26.10 -12.05 -20.92
CA TYR A 104 25.90 -10.61 -21.15
C TYR A 104 27.03 -9.77 -20.50
N PRO A 105 28.28 -9.87 -20.99
CA PRO A 105 29.45 -9.30 -20.33
C PRO A 105 29.43 -7.76 -20.22
N ASP A 106 28.74 -7.09 -21.14
CA ASP A 106 28.60 -5.62 -21.12
C ASP A 106 27.46 -5.14 -20.21
N ALA A 107 26.56 -6.03 -19.80
CA ALA A 107 25.42 -5.70 -18.95
C ALA A 107 25.84 -5.54 -17.48
N SER A 108 25.23 -4.58 -16.80
CA SER A 108 25.46 -4.36 -15.36
C SER A 108 24.51 -5.17 -14.48
N ALA A 109 23.35 -5.52 -15.00
CA ALA A 109 22.28 -6.25 -14.35
C ALA A 109 21.29 -6.79 -15.38
N ALA A 110 20.49 -7.78 -15.00
CA ALA A 110 19.31 -8.23 -15.73
C ALA A 110 18.05 -7.93 -14.93
N ILE A 111 17.08 -7.29 -15.57
CA ILE A 111 15.74 -7.08 -14.99
C ILE A 111 14.93 -8.33 -15.31
N LEU A 112 14.61 -9.12 -14.29
CA LEU A 112 13.88 -10.38 -14.40
C LEU A 112 12.37 -10.18 -14.35
N LEU A 113 11.93 -9.13 -13.65
CA LEU A 113 10.54 -8.68 -13.57
C LEU A 113 10.52 -7.16 -13.51
N ASP A 114 9.60 -6.55 -14.25
CA ASP A 114 9.23 -5.13 -14.13
C ASP A 114 7.72 -5.00 -14.36
N GLU A 115 6.96 -5.27 -13.30
CA GLU A 115 5.50 -5.16 -13.31
C GLU A 115 5.08 -3.85 -12.66
N THR A 116 4.18 -3.13 -13.32
CA THR A 116 3.49 -1.97 -12.75
C THR A 116 2.00 -2.21 -12.84
N ARG A 117 1.34 -2.33 -11.68
CA ARG A 117 -0.11 -2.45 -11.57
C ARG A 117 -0.68 -1.14 -11.06
N ARG A 118 -1.54 -0.50 -11.84
CA ARG A 118 -2.26 0.71 -11.43
C ARG A 118 -3.75 0.43 -11.34
N ILE A 119 -4.33 0.72 -10.19
CA ILE A 119 -5.76 0.65 -9.93
C ILE A 119 -6.25 2.09 -9.83
N ILE A 120 -7.26 2.43 -10.63
CA ILE A 120 -7.92 3.73 -10.59
C ILE A 120 -9.27 3.51 -9.90
N HIS A 121 -9.54 4.31 -8.88
CA HIS A 121 -10.75 4.21 -8.08
C HIS A 121 -11.81 5.17 -8.61
N LEU A 122 -13.08 4.89 -8.30
CA LEU A 122 -14.21 5.72 -8.74
C LEU A 122 -14.14 7.16 -8.19
N ASP A 123 -13.55 7.32 -7.00
CA ASP A 123 -13.30 8.61 -6.35
C ASP A 123 -12.19 9.45 -7.03
N GLY A 124 -11.59 8.95 -8.12
CA GLY A 124 -10.55 9.61 -8.90
C GLY A 124 -9.13 9.43 -8.36
N THR A 125 -8.96 8.82 -7.18
CA THR A 125 -7.64 8.46 -6.66
C THR A 125 -7.09 7.21 -7.37
N SER A 126 -5.80 6.92 -7.19
CA SER A 126 -5.21 5.71 -7.75
C SER A 126 -4.18 5.08 -6.83
N SER A 127 -4.12 3.75 -6.84
CA SER A 127 -3.06 2.97 -6.22
C SER A 127 -2.13 2.44 -7.32
N THR A 128 -0.81 2.63 -7.17
CA THR A 128 0.18 2.07 -8.10
C THR A 128 1.13 1.16 -7.33
N THR A 129 1.23 -0.09 -7.75
CA THR A 129 2.17 -1.08 -7.23
C THR A 129 3.27 -1.32 -8.25
N TYR A 130 4.52 -1.20 -7.81
CA TYR A 130 5.69 -1.53 -8.60
C TYR A 130 6.31 -2.82 -8.03
N HIS A 131 6.56 -3.80 -8.90
CA HIS A 131 7.24 -5.03 -8.54
C HIS A 131 8.39 -5.26 -9.53
N LYS A 132 9.61 -5.10 -9.03
CA LYS A 132 10.83 -5.32 -9.80
C LYS A 132 11.67 -6.41 -9.15
N ILE A 133 12.24 -7.26 -9.98
CA ILE A 133 13.22 -8.27 -9.57
C ILE A 133 14.42 -8.09 -10.48
N ILE A 134 15.60 -7.84 -9.90
CA ILE A 134 16.79 -7.44 -10.66
C ILE A 134 17.97 -8.29 -10.20
N LYS A 135 18.58 -9.04 -11.13
CA LYS A 135 19.85 -9.73 -10.90
C LYS A 135 21.01 -8.80 -11.19
N LEU A 136 21.88 -8.59 -10.21
CA LEU A 136 23.03 -7.70 -10.31
C LEU A 136 24.22 -8.49 -10.83
N PHE A 137 24.86 -8.06 -11.91
CA PHE A 137 25.98 -8.80 -12.50
C PHE A 137 27.34 -8.32 -12.03
N ASN A 138 27.49 -7.02 -11.78
CA ASN A 138 28.76 -6.43 -11.40
C ASN A 138 28.56 -5.19 -10.53
N ARG A 139 29.67 -4.64 -10.04
CA ARG A 139 29.69 -3.41 -9.26
C ARG A 139 28.90 -2.24 -9.86
N ARG A 140 28.89 -2.06 -11.20
CA ARG A 140 28.09 -1.00 -11.84
C ARG A 140 26.59 -1.22 -11.62
N GLY A 141 26.15 -2.48 -11.60
CA GLY A 141 24.76 -2.85 -11.30
C GLY A 141 24.42 -2.56 -9.84
N ILE A 142 25.32 -2.92 -8.92
CA ILE A 142 25.17 -2.62 -7.49
C ILE A 142 25.07 -1.11 -7.24
N GLU A 143 25.96 -0.32 -7.84
CA GLU A 143 25.94 1.15 -7.70
C GLU A 143 24.66 1.77 -8.29
N LYS A 144 24.11 1.18 -9.37
CA LYS A 144 22.91 1.70 -10.04
C LYS A 144 21.60 1.32 -9.35
N PHE A 145 21.51 0.12 -8.78
CA PHE A 145 20.25 -0.45 -8.28
C PHE A 145 20.25 -0.76 -6.78
N GLY A 146 21.39 -0.66 -6.11
CA GLY A 146 21.54 -0.93 -4.67
C GLY A 146 20.85 0.08 -3.77
N GLU A 147 20.66 1.31 -4.26
CA GLU A 147 19.80 2.32 -3.62
C GLU A 147 18.59 2.58 -4.51
N ILE A 148 17.40 2.34 -3.95
CA ILE A 148 16.13 2.55 -4.62
C ILE A 148 15.55 3.86 -4.10
N PHE A 149 15.18 4.73 -5.04
CA PHE A 149 14.63 6.04 -4.78
C PHE A 149 13.20 6.13 -5.31
N ILE A 150 12.24 6.37 -4.42
CA ILE A 150 10.83 6.56 -4.77
C ILE A 150 10.45 7.99 -4.42
N THR A 151 10.33 8.84 -5.45
CA THR A 151 9.87 10.22 -5.27
C THR A 151 8.35 10.27 -5.22
N TYR A 152 7.80 11.02 -4.25
CA TYR A 152 6.36 11.16 -4.06
C TYR A 152 6.01 12.52 -3.45
N ASN A 153 4.76 12.93 -3.60
CA ASN A 153 4.19 14.12 -3.00
C ASN A 153 3.55 13.78 -1.65
N ALA A 154 4.20 14.17 -0.56
CA ALA A 154 3.79 13.81 0.80
C ALA A 154 2.44 14.38 1.25
N TRP A 155 1.82 15.31 0.49
CA TRP A 155 0.49 15.83 0.80
C TRP A 155 -0.66 14.97 0.25
N GLY A 156 -0.41 14.16 -0.78
CA GLY A 156 -1.47 13.39 -1.44
C GLY A 156 -1.10 11.93 -1.75
N GLU A 157 0.16 11.57 -1.59
CA GLU A 157 0.66 10.23 -1.87
C GLU A 157 1.23 9.61 -0.59
N ARG A 158 0.91 8.33 -0.39
CA ARG A 158 1.47 7.51 0.68
C ARG A 158 2.18 6.32 0.05
N ILE A 159 3.44 6.11 0.47
CA ILE A 159 4.25 4.98 -0.01
C ILE A 159 4.31 3.90 1.06
N THR A 160 3.86 2.70 0.69
CA THR A 160 3.96 1.50 1.53
C THR A 160 4.95 0.53 0.90
N ILE A 161 5.96 0.12 1.66
CA ILE A 161 6.91 -0.91 1.22
C ILE A 161 6.35 -2.27 1.62
N LYS A 162 5.84 -3.02 0.64
CA LYS A 162 5.38 -4.39 0.87
C LYS A 162 6.55 -5.34 1.12
N LYS A 163 7.56 -5.31 0.23
CA LYS A 163 8.79 -6.11 0.32
C LYS A 163 9.96 -5.34 -0.32
N ALA A 164 11.14 -5.49 0.26
CA ALA A 164 12.42 -5.08 -0.32
C ALA A 164 13.47 -6.01 0.26
N ARG A 165 14.06 -6.90 -0.57
CA ARG A 165 14.86 -8.04 -0.08
C ARG A 165 15.99 -8.37 -1.02
N THR A 166 17.08 -8.89 -0.50
CA THR A 166 18.17 -9.46 -1.30
C THR A 166 18.15 -10.98 -1.18
N PHE A 167 18.14 -11.65 -2.33
CA PHE A 167 18.34 -13.09 -2.46
C PHE A 167 19.84 -13.35 -2.71
N LYS A 168 20.52 -13.86 -1.70
CA LYS A 168 21.94 -14.22 -1.78
C LYS A 168 22.14 -15.48 -2.63
N LEU A 169 23.38 -15.68 -3.07
CA LEU A 169 23.78 -16.86 -3.85
C LEU A 169 23.61 -18.19 -3.08
N ASP A 170 23.73 -18.14 -1.75
CA ASP A 170 23.51 -19.29 -0.86
C ASP A 170 22.02 -19.61 -0.61
N GLY A 171 21.10 -18.83 -1.19
CA GLY A 171 19.66 -18.97 -1.02
C GLY A 171 19.09 -18.23 0.20
N THR A 172 19.93 -17.60 1.02
CA THR A 172 19.49 -16.77 2.16
C THR A 172 18.79 -15.52 1.65
N ILE A 173 17.70 -15.14 2.31
CA ILE A 173 16.93 -13.93 2.00
C ILE A 173 17.15 -12.92 3.13
N ILE A 174 17.50 -11.69 2.78
CA ILE A 174 17.72 -10.62 3.75
C ILE A 174 16.80 -9.45 3.41
N ASP A 175 15.88 -9.12 4.33
CA ASP A 175 15.00 -7.97 4.23
C ASP A 175 15.77 -6.64 4.43
N ALA A 176 15.43 -5.64 3.62
CA ALA A 176 15.95 -4.30 3.76
C ALA A 176 15.37 -3.64 5.03
N THR A 177 16.26 -3.24 5.93
CA THR A 177 15.90 -2.51 7.16
C THR A 177 16.23 -1.02 7.08
N SER A 178 17.11 -0.63 6.15
CA SER A 178 17.47 0.76 5.93
C SER A 178 16.50 1.41 4.95
N ILE A 179 15.41 1.93 5.50
CA ILE A 179 14.37 2.65 4.78
C ILE A 179 14.20 4.01 5.45
N LYS A 180 14.39 5.09 4.70
CA LYS A 180 14.30 6.46 5.22
C LYS A 180 13.64 7.39 4.22
N ASP A 181 12.99 8.42 4.72
CA ASP A 181 12.51 9.53 3.91
C ASP A 181 13.54 10.65 3.90
N ILE A 182 13.78 11.23 2.74
CA ILE A 182 14.61 12.42 2.54
C ILE A 182 13.83 13.49 1.79
N PHE A 183 14.27 14.74 1.94
CA PHE A 183 13.62 15.92 1.37
C PHE A 183 14.59 16.63 0.43
N PRO A 184 14.74 16.16 -0.82
CA PRO A 184 15.81 16.61 -1.71
C PRO A 184 15.68 18.08 -2.12
N LEU A 185 14.47 18.66 -1.99
CA LEU A 185 14.15 20.04 -2.35
C LEU A 185 13.90 20.91 -1.11
N GLU A 186 14.50 20.57 0.03
CA GLU A 186 14.44 21.39 1.24
C GLU A 186 14.95 22.82 0.97
N GLY A 187 14.20 23.82 1.45
CA GLY A 187 14.46 25.25 1.16
C GLY A 187 13.71 25.81 -0.05
N TYR A 188 13.22 24.97 -0.97
CA TYR A 188 12.36 25.41 -2.07
C TYR A 188 10.89 25.37 -1.67
N ARG A 189 10.35 26.51 -1.20
CA ARG A 189 8.98 26.61 -0.65
C ARG A 189 7.88 26.06 -1.57
N LEU A 190 8.02 26.17 -2.88
CA LEU A 190 7.03 25.65 -3.84
C LEU A 190 7.06 24.12 -3.99
N TYR A 191 8.13 23.47 -3.53
CA TYR A 191 8.36 22.03 -3.66
C TYR A 191 8.61 21.35 -2.31
N SER A 192 8.23 22.00 -1.20
CA SER A 192 8.45 21.49 0.16
C SER A 192 7.68 20.20 0.46
N ASN A 193 6.72 19.84 -0.39
CA ASN A 193 5.93 18.62 -0.32
C ASN A 193 6.53 17.45 -1.12
N ILE A 194 7.61 17.67 -1.88
CA ILE A 194 8.32 16.60 -2.58
C ILE A 194 9.23 15.88 -1.61
N SER A 195 8.96 14.59 -1.42
CA SER A 195 9.73 13.68 -0.59
C SER A 195 10.28 12.55 -1.44
N GLN A 196 11.31 11.89 -0.95
CA GLN A 196 11.86 10.70 -1.56
C GLN A 196 12.08 9.63 -0.51
N LYS A 197 11.46 8.46 -0.71
CA LYS A 197 11.73 7.28 0.08
C LYS A 197 12.95 6.58 -0.49
N VAL A 198 13.97 6.39 0.35
CA VAL A 198 15.22 5.74 0.01
C VAL A 198 15.26 4.38 0.69
N ILE A 199 15.48 3.33 -0.10
CA ILE A 199 15.65 1.97 0.37
C ILE A 199 17.07 1.54 0.00
N SER A 200 17.90 1.26 1.00
CA SER A 200 19.23 0.69 0.77
C SER A 200 19.14 -0.83 0.86
N MET A 201 19.39 -1.51 -0.27
CA MET A 201 19.32 -2.96 -0.34
C MET A 201 20.48 -3.59 0.45
N PRO A 202 20.21 -4.60 1.31
CA PRO A 202 21.23 -5.20 2.15
C PRO A 202 22.06 -6.24 1.38
N ALA A 203 23.22 -6.62 1.92
CA ALA A 203 24.02 -7.77 1.46
C ALA A 203 24.29 -7.83 -0.06
N LEU A 204 24.60 -6.68 -0.66
CA LEU A 204 24.88 -6.57 -2.09
C LEU A 204 26.27 -7.11 -2.43
N GLU A 205 26.30 -8.10 -3.31
CA GLU A 205 27.50 -8.67 -3.93
C GLU A 205 27.18 -9.02 -5.40
N GLU A 206 28.21 -9.31 -6.19
CA GLU A 206 28.00 -9.64 -7.61
C GLU A 206 27.24 -10.98 -7.73
N GLY A 207 26.20 -11.00 -8.57
CA GLY A 207 25.38 -12.18 -8.83
C GLY A 207 24.09 -12.30 -8.01
N VAL A 208 23.92 -11.50 -6.95
CA VAL A 208 22.68 -11.51 -6.14
C VAL A 208 21.50 -10.93 -6.91
N THR A 209 20.30 -11.25 -6.42
CA THR A 209 19.05 -10.69 -6.94
C THR A 209 18.38 -9.86 -5.86
N ILE A 210 17.84 -8.69 -6.25
CA ILE A 210 17.06 -7.79 -5.40
C ILE A 210 15.64 -7.63 -5.91
#